data_AF-A0AAV0JK60-F1
#
_entry.id   AF-A0AAV0JK60-F1
#
_cell.length_a   1.000
_cell.length_b   1.000
_cell.length_c   1.000
_cell.angle_alpha   90.00
_cell.angle_beta   90.00
_cell.angle_gamma   90.00
#
_symmetry.space_group_name_H-M   'P 1'
#
loop_
_entity.id
_entity.type
_entity.pdbx_description
1 polymer ?
#
loop_
_entity_poly.entity_id
_entity_poly.type
_entity_poly.pdbx_seq_one_letter_code
_entity_poly.pdbx_strand_id
1 'polypeptide(L)' 'MDDIVSHKFEQERGHVISSVEVYTNQHGVSTEEAVEALNEMVEEDWKGINEDCINSPNFISKDVLSMFNLLGSRG' A
#
# COMPACT_ATOMS: atom_id res chain seq x y z
N MET A 1 22.69 1.13 -6.90
CA MET A 1 23.51 0.34 -5.95
C MET A 1 22.55 -0.06 -4.84
N ASP A 2 21.50 -0.79 -5.21
CA ASP A 2 20.30 -0.97 -4.37
C ASP A 2 19.93 -2.45 -4.20
N ASP A 3 20.40 -3.30 -5.11
CA ASP A 3 20.12 -4.75 -5.08
C ASP A 3 20.73 -5.44 -3.85
N ILE A 4 21.91 -5.02 -3.39
CA ILE A 4 22.59 -5.66 -2.24
C ILE A 4 21.88 -5.36 -0.91
N VAL A 5 21.28 -4.19 -0.78
CA VAL A 5 20.55 -3.78 0.44
C VAL A 5 19.19 -4.45 0.47
N SER A 6 18.46 -4.48 -0.66
CA SER A 6 17.19 -5.21 -0.76
C SER A 6 17.39 -6.71 -0.51
N HIS A 7 18.42 -7.31 -1.10
CA HIS A 7 18.71 -8.74 -0.97
C HIS A 7 19.02 -9.17 0.47
N LYS A 8 19.69 -8.32 1.28
CA LYS A 8 19.91 -8.63 2.70
C LYS A 8 18.63 -8.50 3.52
N PHE A 9 17.82 -7.48 3.24
CA PHE A 9 16.54 -7.26 3.92
C PHE A 9 15.52 -8.37 3.62
N GLU A 10 15.54 -8.90 2.39
CA GLU A 10 14.72 -10.04 1.96
C GLU A 10 15.11 -11.36 2.63
N GLN A 11 16.41 -11.58 2.91
CA GLN A 11 16.88 -12.77 3.64
C GLN A 11 16.66 -12.71 5.16
N GLU A 12 16.78 -11.53 5.76
CA GLU A 12 16.58 -11.34 7.22
C GLU A 12 15.11 -11.52 7.64
N ARG A 13 14.18 -11.41 6.70
CA ARG A 13 12.75 -11.42 6.96
C ARG A 13 12.18 -12.78 7.38
N GLY A 14 12.89 -13.90 7.13
CA GLY A 14 12.39 -15.24 7.49
C GLY A 14 10.97 -15.48 6.95
N HIS A 15 10.21 -16.39 7.55
CA HIS A 15 8.79 -16.56 7.23
C HIS A 15 8.01 -15.31 7.69
N VAL A 16 7.95 -14.30 6.81
CA VAL A 16 7.08 -13.14 6.99
C VAL A 16 5.66 -13.64 6.78
N ILE A 17 4.95 -13.76 7.89
CA ILE A 17 3.49 -13.90 7.87
C ILE A 17 2.90 -12.73 7.08
N SER A 18 2.03 -13.05 6.13
CA SER A 18 1.39 -12.07 5.27
C SER A 18 0.49 -11.13 6.06
N SER A 19 0.23 -9.92 5.55
CA SER A 19 -0.72 -9.00 6.18
C SER A 19 -2.10 -9.62 6.35
N VAL A 20 -2.51 -10.51 5.43
CA VAL A 20 -3.76 -11.28 5.52
C VAL A 20 -3.73 -12.23 6.72
N GLU A 21 -2.67 -13.02 6.88
CA GLU A 21 -2.52 -13.93 8.03
C GLU A 21 -2.45 -13.19 9.36
N VAL A 22 -1.77 -12.05 9.41
CA VAL A 22 -1.74 -11.18 10.59
C VAL A 22 -3.15 -10.67 10.91
N TYR A 23 -3.86 -10.15 9.92
CA TYR A 23 -5.20 -9.59 10.08
C TYR A 23 -6.22 -10.66 10.52
N THR A 24 -6.22 -11.82 9.86
CA THR A 24 -7.02 -12.99 10.24
C THR A 24 -6.76 -13.41 11.69
N ASN A 25 -5.49 -13.52 12.09
CA ASN A 25 -5.15 -13.92 13.47
C ASN A 25 -5.52 -12.86 14.50
N GLN A 26 -5.37 -11.58 14.18
CA GLN A 26 -5.66 -10.47 15.09
C GLN A 26 -7.16 -10.27 15.29
N HIS A 27 -7.96 -10.45 14.24
CA HIS A 27 -9.40 -10.16 14.26
C HIS A 27 -10.28 -11.42 14.32
N GLY A 28 -9.70 -12.62 14.14
CA GLY A 28 -10.42 -13.89 14.16
C GLY A 28 -11.40 -14.07 12.98
N VAL A 29 -11.11 -13.43 11.85
CA VAL A 29 -11.97 -13.39 10.65
C VAL A 29 -11.50 -14.39 9.58
N SER A 30 -12.32 -14.65 8.57
CA SER A 30 -11.91 -15.43 7.40
C SER A 30 -10.83 -14.72 6.57
N THR A 31 -10.14 -15.48 5.73
CA THR A 31 -9.16 -14.93 4.78
C THR A 31 -9.83 -13.97 3.80
N GLU A 32 -11.04 -14.30 3.31
CA GLU A 32 -11.80 -13.46 2.40
C GLU A 32 -12.17 -12.12 3.06
N GLU A 33 -12.69 -12.13 4.29
CA GLU A 33 -13.00 -10.90 5.04
C GLU A 33 -11.74 -10.07 5.33
N ALA A 34 -10.60 -10.73 5.61
CA ALA A 34 -9.34 -10.04 5.79
C ALA A 34 -8.86 -9.35 4.50
N VAL A 35 -8.98 -10.01 3.35
CA VAL A 35 -8.61 -9.45 2.04
C VAL A 35 -9.51 -8.27 1.69
N GLU A 36 -10.82 -8.39 1.90
CA GLU A 36 -11.78 -7.30 1.64
C GLU A 36 -11.45 -6.06 2.49
N ALA A 37 -11.26 -6.24 3.80
CA ALA A 37 -10.92 -5.15 4.70
C ALA A 37 -9.56 -4.51 4.38
N LEU A 38 -8.56 -5.31 4.01
CA LEU A 38 -7.25 -4.79 3.60
C LEU A 38 -7.34 -3.97 2.31
N ASN A 39 -8.15 -4.39 1.34
CA ASN A 39 -8.38 -3.62 0.11
C ASN A 39 -9.12 -2.31 0.40
N GLU A 40 -10.14 -2.33 1.26
CA GLU A 40 -10.87 -1.12 1.65
C GLU A 40 -9.92 -0.10 2.32
N MET A 41 -9.07 -0.55 3.25
CA MET A 41 -8.06 0.32 3.87
C MET A 41 -7.10 0.93 2.84
N VAL A 42 -6.63 0.14 1.87
CA VAL A 42 -5.75 0.64 0.80
C VAL A 42 -6.47 1.67 -0.06
N GLU A 43 -7.74 1.46 -0.41
CA GLU A 43 -8.53 2.41 -1.19
C GLU A 43 -8.79 3.73 -0.43
N GLU A 44 -9.08 3.64 0.87
CA GLU A 44 -9.29 4.81 1.73
C GLU A 44 -8.01 5.63 1.89
N ASP A 45 -6.89 4.97 2.22
CA ASP A 45 -5.58 5.61 2.35
C ASP A 45 -5.16 6.25 1.02
N TRP A 46 -5.43 5.58 -0.09
CA TRP A 46 -5.15 6.12 -1.43
C TRP A 46 -5.94 7.40 -1.73
N LYS A 47 -7.22 7.46 -1.35
CA LYS A 47 -8.03 8.68 -1.50
C LYS A 47 -7.44 9.82 -0.67
N GLY A 48 -7.06 9.55 0.58
CA GLY A 48 -6.44 10.55 1.46
C GLY A 48 -5.14 11.11 0.88
N ILE A 49 -4.24 10.24 0.40
CA ILE A 49 -2.98 10.64 -0.24
C ILE A 49 -3.24 11.54 -1.47
N ASN A 50 -4.20 11.18 -2.31
CA ASN A 50 -4.52 11.96 -3.50
C ASN A 50 -5.09 13.34 -3.15
N GLU A 51 -5.99 13.41 -2.16
CA GLU A 51 -6.54 14.68 -1.69
C GLU A 51 -5.44 15.59 -1.12
N ASP A 52 -4.57 15.05 -0.27
CA ASP A 52 -3.45 15.78 0.30
C ASP A 52 -2.48 16.28 -0.78
N CYS A 53 -2.20 15.46 -1.80
CA CYS A 53 -1.33 15.84 -2.91
C CYS A 53 -1.94 16.94 -3.80
N ILE A 54 -3.26 16.91 -4.03
CA ILE A 54 -3.97 17.97 -4.77
C ILE A 54 -3.94 19.28 -3.99
N ASN A 55 -4.10 19.22 -2.67
CA ASN A 55 -4.18 20.38 -1.80
C ASN A 55 -2.81 20.94 -1.38
N SER A 56 -1.72 20.19 -1.62
CA SER A 56 -0.38 20.62 -1.27
C SER A 56 0.22 21.58 -2.31
N PRO A 57 0.55 22.83 -1.94
CA PRO A 57 0.90 23.87 -2.92
C PRO A 57 2.24 23.67 -3.64
N ASN A 58 3.12 22.75 -3.19
CA ASN A 58 4.53 22.79 -3.56
C ASN A 58 5.18 21.44 -3.94
N PHE A 59 4.47 20.31 -3.92
CA PHE A 59 5.19 19.02 -3.89
C PHE A 59 5.30 18.29 -5.23
N ILE A 60 4.35 18.43 -6.16
CA ILE A 60 4.31 17.60 -7.37
C ILE A 60 3.73 18.39 -8.56
N SER A 61 4.36 18.31 -9.74
CA SER A 61 3.78 18.84 -10.98
C SER A 61 2.43 18.16 -11.26
N LYS A 62 1.45 18.91 -11.78
CA LYS A 62 0.11 18.39 -12.11
C LYS A 62 0.15 17.16 -13.02
N ASP A 63 1.15 17.08 -13.90
CA ASP A 63 1.33 15.94 -14.82
C ASP A 63 1.75 14.66 -14.09
N VAL A 64 2.63 14.78 -13.10
CA VAL A 64 3.09 13.65 -12.27
C VAL A 64 1.97 13.18 -11.35
N LEU A 65 1.19 14.11 -10.82
CA LEU A 65 0.00 13.80 -10.00
C LEU A 65 -1.06 13.06 -10.82
N SER A 66 -1.31 13.48 -12.06
CA SER A 66 -2.26 12.79 -12.95
C SER A 66 -1.80 11.39 -13.33
N MET A 67 -0.49 11.16 -13.50
CA MET A 67 0.07 9.83 -13.74
C MET A 67 -0.13 8.91 -12.52
N PHE A 68 0.09 9.44 -11.31
CA PHE A 68 -0.08 8.70 -10.06
C PHE A 68 -1.54 8.26 -9.88
N ASN A 69 -2.50 9.17 -10.10
CA ASN A 69 -3.93 8.87 -10.02
C ASN A 69 -4.36 7.74 -10.98
N LEU A 70 -3.83 7.70 -12.20
CA LEU A 70 -4.14 6.67 -13.21
C LEU A 70 -3.57 5.28 -12.88
N LEU A 71 -2.51 5.21 -12.05
CA LEU A 71 -1.96 3.93 -11.58
C LEU A 71 -2.82 3.34 -10.46
N GLY A 72 -3.34 4.18 -9.57
CA GLY A 72 -4.25 3.74 -8.51
C GLY A 72 -5.65 3.32 -8.99
N SER A 73 -6.14 3.87 -10.12
CA SER A 73 -7.42 3.44 -10.72
C SER A 73 -7.36 2.11 -11.50
N ARG A 74 -6.20 1.44 -11.52
CA ARG A 74 -5.99 0.16 -12.23
C ARG A 74 -5.83 -1.04 -11.29
N GLY A 75 -5.92 -0.84 -9.98
CA GLY A 75 -6.00 -1.90 -8.98
C GLY A 75 -7.37 -2.56 -8.95
#